data_AF-A0A7W7VP67-F1
#
_entry.id   AF-A0A7W7VP67-F1
#
_cell.length_a   1.000
_cell.length_b   1.000
_cell.length_c   1.000
_cell.angle_alpha   90.00
_cell.angle_beta   90.00
_cell.angle_gamma   90.00
#
_symmetry.space_group_name_H-M   'P 1'
#
loop_
_entity.id
_entity.type
_entity.pdbx_description
1 polymer ?
#
loop_
_entity_poly.entity_id
_entity_poly.type
_entity_poly.pdbx_seq_one_letter_code
_entity_poly.pdbx_strand_id
1 'polypeptide(L)'
;MPRIRARLPERESLIRMIKNWEAGKHRPKDPYPVLYCRVFGTDESALFSDDDDTPAQLDEETEALELARRVAASDVGGETLDRLEEVVDDLATAYQGTSPVELLGRIRQHLTYVSHLVDAKKTFVEHRRLLAAGGWLSLLASTCHIDLRQFEAAATWLRTATQLARHAEHPEIEAWCLETEAWQAVTTADYRRALTLARGAQALAPRRSSAFIQATAQEGRIWARLGSGPETRDALNRVAQLVSPLSMPDRPEHHYRYDPSKSEAYVATTLSWLGGPAAVPYTWQVVARMEADVPFRPRRAVSTRLDLALALLTADQPDEAGRLVLEAMTSGVLVPSNHWRANEVITTLETRGLPEAPDLREAYRALPSLGADDARRR
;
A
#
# COMPACT_ATOMS: atom_id res chain seq x y z
N MET A 1 -40.34 -67.05 35.99
CA MET A 1 -40.70 -68.17 35.09
C MET A 1 -41.47 -67.60 33.91
N PRO A 2 -40.83 -67.39 32.74
CA PRO A 2 -41.51 -66.86 31.56
C PRO A 2 -42.50 -67.92 31.02
N ARG A 3 -43.71 -67.48 30.65
CA ARG A 3 -44.74 -68.35 30.04
C ARG A 3 -44.27 -68.78 28.64
N ILE A 4 -43.71 -69.99 28.53
CA ILE A 4 -43.42 -70.62 27.24
C ILE A 4 -44.77 -70.92 26.55
N ARG A 5 -45.01 -70.33 25.37
CA ARG A 5 -46.20 -70.65 24.56
C ARG A 5 -46.19 -72.14 24.19
N ALA A 6 -47.31 -72.83 24.38
CA ALA A 6 -47.44 -74.28 24.22
C ALA A 6 -47.28 -74.81 22.77
N ARG A 7 -47.05 -73.94 21.78
CA ARG A 7 -46.78 -74.31 20.37
C ARG A 7 -45.75 -73.36 19.76
N LEU A 8 -44.76 -73.91 19.06
CA LEU A 8 -43.82 -73.15 18.23
C LEU A 8 -44.56 -72.50 17.05
N PRO A 9 -44.15 -71.31 16.56
CA PRO A 9 -44.81 -70.67 15.43
C PRO A 9 -44.65 -71.48 14.14
N GLU A 10 -45.60 -71.34 13.22
CA GLU A 10 -45.50 -71.92 11.89
C GLU A 10 -44.31 -71.34 11.10
N ARG A 11 -43.77 -72.12 10.15
CA ARG A 11 -42.56 -71.81 9.39
C ARG A 11 -42.58 -70.42 8.75
N GLU A 12 -43.70 -70.02 8.16
CA GLU A 12 -43.84 -68.70 7.52
C GLU A 12 -43.80 -67.54 8.53
N SER A 13 -44.31 -67.77 9.75
CA SER A 13 -44.24 -66.79 10.83
C SER A 13 -42.80 -66.62 11.31
N LEU A 14 -42.06 -67.72 11.48
CA LEU A 14 -40.65 -67.69 11.85
C LEU A 14 -39.79 -66.96 10.81
N ILE A 15 -39.98 -67.23 9.52
CA ILE A 15 -39.24 -66.55 8.44
C ILE A 15 -39.46 -65.03 8.50
N ARG A 16 -40.70 -64.58 8.72
CA ARG A 16 -41.02 -63.15 8.82
C ARG A 16 -40.46 -62.51 10.09
N MET A 17 -40.47 -63.24 11.21
CA MET A 17 -39.88 -62.77 12.46
C MET A 17 -38.36 -62.60 12.31
N ILE A 18 -37.67 -63.58 11.73
CA ILE A 18 -36.22 -63.54 11.45
C ILE A 18 -35.87 -62.32 10.58
N LYS A 19 -36.58 -62.11 9.48
CA LYS A 19 -36.36 -60.94 8.60
C LYS A 19 -36.52 -59.60 9.33
N ASN A 20 -37.47 -59.50 10.26
CA ASN A 20 -37.66 -58.28 11.04
C ASN A 20 -36.55 -58.07 12.08
N TRP A 21 -35.97 -59.14 12.61
CA TRP A 21 -34.84 -59.09 13.54
C TRP A 21 -33.54 -58.70 12.81
N GLU A 22 -33.26 -59.34 11.68
CA GLU A 22 -32.08 -59.01 10.84
C GLU A 22 -32.14 -57.59 10.27
N ALA A 23 -33.34 -57.06 10.02
CA ALA A 23 -33.54 -55.67 9.61
C ALA A 23 -33.53 -54.67 10.78
N GLY A 24 -33.23 -55.10 12.01
CA GLY A 24 -33.16 -54.24 13.20
C GLY A 24 -34.50 -53.68 13.69
N LYS A 25 -35.64 -54.10 13.13
CA LYS A 25 -36.96 -53.54 13.48
C LYS A 25 -37.43 -53.94 14.87
N HIS A 26 -37.06 -55.14 15.32
CA HIS A 26 -37.40 -55.67 16.63
C HIS A 26 -36.27 -56.55 17.17
N ARG A 27 -36.05 -56.58 18.49
CA ARG A 27 -35.13 -57.53 19.13
C ARG A 27 -35.83 -58.87 19.43
N PRO A 28 -35.21 -60.03 19.14
CA PRO A 28 -35.80 -61.32 19.50
C PRO A 28 -35.99 -61.44 21.02
N LYS A 29 -37.12 -61.99 21.46
CA LYS A 29 -37.41 -62.25 22.88
C LYS A 29 -37.28 -63.75 23.18
N ASP A 30 -37.12 -64.10 24.45
CA ASP A 30 -37.10 -65.49 24.93
C ASP A 30 -38.23 -66.33 24.29
N PRO A 31 -37.94 -67.51 23.68
CA PRO A 31 -36.67 -68.25 23.67
C PRO A 31 -35.77 -68.05 22.44
N TYR A 32 -36.06 -67.08 21.58
CA TYR A 32 -35.39 -66.96 20.28
C TYR A 32 -33.89 -66.59 20.34
N PRO A 33 -33.41 -65.71 21.26
CA PRO A 33 -31.97 -65.46 21.40
C PRO A 33 -31.16 -66.74 21.64
N VAL A 34 -31.65 -67.62 22.52
CA VAL A 34 -31.01 -68.91 22.84
C VAL A 34 -30.96 -69.83 21.62
N LEU A 35 -32.03 -69.86 20.82
CA LEU A 35 -32.09 -70.67 19.60
C LEU A 35 -31.12 -70.14 18.53
N TYR A 36 -31.01 -68.82 18.39
CA TYR A 36 -30.05 -68.17 17.50
C TYR A 36 -28.61 -68.51 17.88
N CYS A 37 -28.25 -68.39 19.16
CA CYS A 37 -26.93 -68.76 19.66
C CYS A 37 -26.58 -70.22 19.34
N ARG A 38 -27.54 -71.14 19.49
CA ARG A 38 -27.35 -72.55 19.13
C ARG A 38 -27.17 -72.78 17.64
N VAL A 39 -27.90 -72.05 16.79
CA VAL A 39 -27.78 -72.17 15.32
C VAL A 39 -26.44 -71.65 14.82
N PHE A 40 -26.00 -70.51 15.35
CA PHE A 40 -24.78 -69.84 14.89
C PHE A 40 -23.52 -70.25 15.67
N GLY A 41 -23.65 -71.05 16.73
CA GLY A 41 -22.52 -71.54 17.53
C GLY A 41 -21.76 -70.43 18.26
N THR A 42 -22.43 -69.31 18.55
CA THR A 42 -21.85 -68.13 19.20
C THR A 42 -22.67 -67.75 20.43
N ASP A 43 -22.07 -66.99 21.35
CA ASP A 43 -22.77 -66.52 22.55
C ASP A 43 -23.72 -65.34 22.26
N GLU A 44 -24.63 -65.09 23.19
CA GLU A 44 -25.68 -64.05 23.04
C GLU A 44 -25.07 -62.65 23.01
N SER A 45 -23.97 -62.42 23.74
CA SER A 45 -23.24 -61.16 23.76
C SER A 45 -22.60 -60.82 22.41
N ALA A 46 -22.08 -61.80 21.69
CA ALA A 46 -21.45 -61.60 20.38
C ALA A 46 -22.49 -61.44 19.26
N LEU A 47 -23.67 -62.06 19.40
CA LEU A 47 -24.72 -62.03 18.37
C LEU A 47 -25.69 -60.86 18.52
N PHE A 48 -25.83 -60.34 19.74
CA PHE A 48 -26.76 -59.25 20.08
C PHE A 48 -26.07 -58.17 20.93
N SER A 49 -24.76 -57.93 20.77
CA SER A 49 -24.11 -56.76 21.37
C SER A 49 -24.82 -55.51 20.86
N ASP A 50 -25.18 -54.63 21.80
CA ASP A 50 -25.60 -53.26 21.48
C ASP A 50 -24.36 -52.38 21.25
N ASP A 51 -23.30 -52.94 20.64
CA ASP A 51 -22.17 -52.14 20.17
C ASP A 51 -22.68 -51.34 18.98
N ASP A 52 -23.24 -50.18 19.31
CA ASP A 52 -23.61 -49.12 18.39
C ASP A 52 -22.53 -49.01 17.31
N ASP A 53 -22.97 -48.97 16.06
CA ASP A 53 -22.33 -48.24 14.96
C ASP A 53 -22.06 -46.81 15.48
N THR A 54 -21.00 -46.66 16.25
CA THR A 54 -20.43 -45.36 16.56
C THR A 54 -19.58 -45.08 15.33
N PRO A 55 -19.98 -44.13 14.44
CA PRO A 55 -19.07 -43.71 13.39
C PRO A 55 -17.80 -43.28 14.12
N ALA A 56 -16.67 -43.93 13.82
CA ALA A 56 -15.41 -43.69 14.48
C ALA A 56 -15.24 -42.17 14.68
N GLN A 57 -15.42 -41.70 15.92
CA GLN A 57 -15.08 -40.34 16.28
C GLN A 57 -13.62 -40.21 15.92
N LEU A 58 -13.30 -39.33 14.97
CA LEU A 58 -11.92 -38.96 14.73
C LEU A 58 -11.38 -38.52 16.09
N ASP A 59 -10.28 -39.12 16.52
CA ASP A 59 -9.60 -38.74 17.75
C ASP A 59 -9.50 -37.21 17.81
N GLU A 60 -9.89 -36.57 18.91
CA GLU A 60 -9.97 -35.11 19.04
C GLU A 60 -8.63 -34.45 18.64
N GLU A 61 -7.51 -35.15 18.88
CA GLU A 61 -6.18 -34.76 18.43
C GLU A 61 -6.05 -34.75 16.90
N THR A 62 -6.61 -35.74 16.20
CA THR A 62 -6.63 -35.81 14.73
C THR A 62 -7.53 -34.74 14.12
N GLU A 63 -8.68 -34.43 14.73
CA GLU A 63 -9.54 -33.32 14.29
C GLU A 63 -8.85 -31.96 14.47
N ALA A 64 -8.17 -31.77 15.60
CA ALA A 64 -7.38 -30.57 15.87
C ALA A 64 -6.20 -30.42 14.90
N LEU A 65 -5.50 -31.51 14.58
CA LEU A 65 -4.41 -31.53 13.61
C LEU A 65 -4.90 -31.28 12.17
N GLU A 66 -6.03 -31.86 11.77
CA GLU A 66 -6.64 -31.61 10.46
C GLU A 66 -7.12 -30.17 10.32
N LEU A 67 -7.67 -29.59 11.40
CA LEU A 67 -8.02 -28.18 11.45
C LEU A 67 -6.77 -27.30 11.30
N ALA A 68 -5.70 -27.58 12.06
CA ALA A 68 -4.43 -26.86 11.95
C ALA A 68 -3.82 -26.96 10.55
N ARG A 69 -3.84 -28.15 9.93
CA ARG A 69 -3.38 -28.38 8.56
C ARG A 69 -4.19 -27.59 7.53
N ARG A 70 -5.51 -27.51 7.69
CA ARG A 70 -6.39 -26.73 6.79
C ARG A 70 -6.15 -25.24 6.90
N VAL A 71 -5.90 -24.74 8.11
CA VAL A 71 -5.53 -23.33 8.38
C VAL A 71 -4.16 -22.99 7.80
N ALA A 72 -3.20 -23.92 7.86
CA ALA A 72 -1.84 -23.74 7.36
C ALA A 72 -1.68 -23.96 5.84
N ALA A 73 -2.69 -24.53 5.16
CA ALA A 73 -2.62 -24.78 3.73
C ALA A 73 -2.67 -23.48 2.93
N SER A 74 -1.65 -23.26 2.10
CA SER A 74 -1.45 -22.05 1.30
C SER A 74 -1.03 -22.41 -0.12
N ASP A 75 -1.66 -21.75 -1.09
CA ASP A 75 -1.24 -21.71 -2.50
C ASP A 75 -0.35 -20.49 -2.78
N VAL A 76 -0.22 -19.58 -1.81
CA VAL A 76 0.56 -18.32 -1.86
C VAL A 76 1.76 -18.47 -0.92
N GLY A 77 2.74 -19.28 -1.32
CA GLY A 77 3.91 -19.55 -0.47
C GLY A 77 4.75 -18.30 -0.16
N GLY A 78 5.46 -18.32 0.97
CA GLY A 78 6.25 -17.18 1.48
C GLY A 78 7.21 -16.54 0.47
N GLU A 79 7.90 -17.35 -0.34
CA GLU A 79 8.82 -16.86 -1.40
C GLU A 79 8.13 -15.96 -2.43
N THR A 80 6.84 -16.19 -2.71
CA THR A 80 6.06 -15.35 -3.63
C THR A 80 5.78 -13.99 -3.01
N LEU A 81 5.49 -13.95 -1.70
CA LEU A 81 5.26 -12.70 -0.97
C LEU A 81 6.55 -11.90 -0.80
N ASP A 82 7.66 -12.57 -0.47
CA ASP A 82 8.98 -11.94 -0.36
C ASP A 82 9.35 -11.24 -1.68
N ARG A 83 9.18 -11.93 -2.83
CA ARG A 83 9.37 -11.34 -4.16
C ARG A 83 8.45 -10.17 -4.45
N LEU A 84 7.20 -10.23 -4.01
CA LEU A 84 6.25 -9.14 -4.23
C LEU A 84 6.61 -7.90 -3.40
N GLU A 85 7.07 -8.09 -2.17
CA GLU A 85 7.57 -7.03 -1.29
C GLU A 85 8.86 -6.41 -1.87
N GLU A 86 9.77 -7.22 -2.40
CA GLU A 86 10.95 -6.73 -3.14
C GLU A 86 10.56 -5.91 -4.37
N VAL A 87 9.56 -6.35 -5.14
CA VAL A 87 9.03 -5.61 -6.30
C VAL A 87 8.47 -4.26 -5.89
N VAL A 88 7.76 -4.18 -4.75
CA VAL A 88 7.27 -2.91 -4.20
C VAL A 88 8.44 -1.96 -3.96
N ASP A 89 9.49 -2.45 -3.29
CA ASP A 89 10.67 -1.65 -2.98
C ASP A 89 11.40 -1.21 -4.26
N ASP A 90 11.52 -2.09 -5.25
CA ASP A 90 12.18 -1.80 -6.54
C ASP A 90 11.41 -0.73 -7.33
N LEU A 91 10.08 -0.82 -7.39
CA LEU A 91 9.24 0.17 -8.08
C LEU A 91 9.25 1.52 -7.36
N ALA A 92 9.21 1.53 -6.02
CA ALA A 92 9.29 2.75 -5.23
C ALA A 92 10.67 3.42 -5.33
N THR A 93 11.74 2.64 -5.55
CA THR A 93 13.09 3.13 -5.84
C THR A 93 13.18 3.70 -7.26
N ALA A 94 12.63 2.98 -8.25
CA ALA A 94 12.63 3.38 -9.65
C ALA A 94 11.85 4.68 -9.94
N TYR A 95 10.92 5.06 -9.05
CA TYR A 95 10.12 6.28 -9.15
C TYR A 95 10.95 7.56 -9.39
N GLN A 96 12.16 7.66 -8.84
CA GLN A 96 12.99 8.86 -8.99
C GLN A 96 13.51 9.08 -10.43
N GLY A 97 13.61 8.02 -11.23
CA GLY A 97 14.22 8.06 -12.57
C GLY A 97 13.31 7.59 -13.71
N THR A 98 12.19 6.92 -13.41
CA THR A 98 11.31 6.31 -14.43
C THR A 98 10.11 7.20 -14.73
N SER A 99 9.76 7.39 -16.01
CA SER A 99 8.53 8.13 -16.40
C SER A 99 7.28 7.59 -15.69
N PRO A 100 6.34 8.44 -15.21
CA PRO A 100 5.18 7.94 -14.47
C PRO A 100 4.27 7.04 -15.32
N VAL A 101 4.21 7.26 -16.64
CA VAL A 101 3.44 6.42 -17.58
C VAL A 101 4.02 5.01 -17.65
N GLU A 102 5.33 4.91 -17.77
CA GLU A 102 6.03 3.62 -17.81
C GLU A 102 5.90 2.88 -16.49
N LEU A 103 6.10 3.59 -15.37
CA LEU A 103 6.00 3.02 -14.04
C LEU A 103 4.58 2.51 -13.74
N LEU A 104 3.53 3.26 -14.13
CA LEU A 104 2.15 2.79 -14.05
C LEU A 104 1.90 1.50 -14.81
N GLY A 105 2.52 1.32 -15.98
CA GLY A 105 2.44 0.08 -16.75
C GLY A 105 2.95 -1.12 -15.94
N ARG A 106 4.11 -0.98 -15.30
CA ARG A 106 4.72 -2.01 -14.45
C ARG A 106 3.89 -2.27 -13.19
N ILE A 107 3.45 -1.21 -12.49
CA ILE A 107 2.61 -1.32 -11.29
C ILE A 107 1.32 -2.09 -11.58
N ARG A 108 0.65 -1.79 -12.70
CA ARG A 108 -0.60 -2.47 -13.09
C ARG A 108 -0.42 -3.97 -13.28
N GLN A 109 0.70 -4.41 -13.86
CA GLN A 109 0.99 -5.84 -14.02
C GLN A 109 1.05 -6.55 -12.65
N HIS A 110 1.72 -5.94 -11.68
CA HIS A 110 1.80 -6.50 -10.32
C HIS A 110 0.48 -6.40 -9.56
N LEU A 111 -0.33 -5.35 -9.75
CA LEU A 111 -1.67 -5.27 -9.17
C LEU A 111 -2.61 -6.35 -9.72
N THR A 112 -2.53 -6.67 -11.02
CA THR A 112 -3.25 -7.81 -11.60
C THR A 112 -2.79 -9.12 -10.96
N TYR A 113 -1.50 -9.30 -10.76
CA TYR A 113 -0.96 -10.48 -10.09
C TYR A 113 -1.45 -10.59 -8.64
N VAL A 114 -1.40 -9.50 -7.87
CA VAL A 114 -1.96 -9.43 -6.51
C VAL A 114 -3.43 -9.79 -6.50
N SER A 115 -4.22 -9.27 -7.45
CA SER A 115 -5.64 -9.60 -7.55
C SER A 115 -5.89 -11.10 -7.73
N HIS A 116 -5.10 -11.78 -8.57
CA HIS A 116 -5.21 -13.24 -8.71
C HIS A 116 -4.83 -13.98 -7.43
N LEU A 117 -3.79 -13.52 -6.71
CA LEU A 117 -3.38 -14.14 -5.45
C LEU A 117 -4.40 -13.91 -4.32
N VAL A 118 -5.21 -12.85 -4.39
CA VAL A 118 -6.27 -12.60 -3.40
C VAL A 118 -7.34 -13.71 -3.43
N ASP A 119 -7.61 -14.32 -4.58
CA ASP A 119 -8.58 -15.41 -4.71
C ASP A 119 -8.01 -16.79 -4.32
N ALA A 120 -6.69 -16.91 -4.19
CA ALA A 120 -6.02 -18.15 -3.83
C ALA A 120 -6.15 -18.49 -2.33
N LYS A 121 -5.95 -19.78 -1.98
CA LYS A 121 -5.90 -20.21 -0.58
C LYS A 121 -4.62 -19.72 0.08
N LYS A 122 -4.71 -19.21 1.30
CA LYS A 122 -3.62 -18.56 2.03
C LYS A 122 -3.94 -18.49 3.50
N THR A 123 -2.91 -18.47 4.33
CA THR A 123 -3.04 -18.18 5.75
C THR A 123 -3.43 -16.72 5.99
N PHE A 124 -3.90 -16.40 7.19
CA PHE A 124 -4.22 -15.02 7.56
C PHE A 124 -3.00 -14.09 7.50
N VAL A 125 -1.82 -14.57 7.90
CA VAL A 125 -0.57 -13.80 7.86
C VAL A 125 -0.18 -13.48 6.41
N GLU A 126 -0.21 -14.48 5.53
CA GLU A 126 0.07 -14.30 4.10
C GLU A 126 -0.96 -13.36 3.45
N HIS A 127 -2.23 -13.47 3.83
CA HIS A 127 -3.26 -12.55 3.35
C HIS A 127 -2.97 -11.10 3.74
N ARG A 128 -2.62 -10.83 5.00
CA ARG A 128 -2.26 -9.48 5.46
C ARG A 128 -1.04 -8.93 4.71
N ARG A 129 0.00 -9.74 4.51
CA ARG A 129 1.20 -9.35 3.73
C ARG A 129 0.84 -9.03 2.28
N LEU A 130 0.04 -9.88 1.63
CA LEU A 130 -0.43 -9.66 0.27
C LEU A 130 -1.23 -8.35 0.13
N LEU A 131 -2.12 -8.08 1.09
CA LEU A 131 -2.89 -6.82 1.11
C LEU A 131 -1.99 -5.61 1.34
N ALA A 132 -0.98 -5.71 2.21
CA ALA A 132 -0.01 -4.64 2.42
C ALA A 132 0.77 -4.33 1.12
N ALA A 133 1.25 -5.35 0.41
CA ALA A 133 1.91 -5.17 -0.87
C ALA A 133 0.99 -4.54 -1.93
N GLY A 134 -0.26 -5.01 -2.03
CA GLY A 134 -1.29 -4.38 -2.87
C GLY A 134 -1.57 -2.92 -2.49
N GLY A 135 -1.55 -2.60 -1.19
CA GLY A 135 -1.70 -1.25 -0.66
C GLY A 135 -0.58 -0.32 -1.10
N TRP A 136 0.67 -0.75 -0.98
CA TRP A 136 1.84 0.01 -1.45
C TRP A 136 1.84 0.22 -2.97
N LEU A 137 1.52 -0.82 -3.76
CA LEU A 137 1.40 -0.70 -5.22
C LEU A 137 0.28 0.27 -5.62
N SER A 138 -0.87 0.21 -4.95
CA SER A 138 -2.00 1.12 -5.19
C SER A 138 -1.64 2.56 -4.83
N LEU A 139 -0.94 2.77 -3.72
CA LEU A 139 -0.44 4.08 -3.32
C LEU A 139 0.53 4.65 -4.37
N LEU A 140 1.48 3.84 -4.86
CA LEU A 140 2.43 4.26 -5.89
C LEU A 140 1.76 4.55 -7.23
N ALA A 141 0.71 3.78 -7.59
CA ALA A 141 -0.12 4.09 -8.74
C ALA A 141 -0.76 5.49 -8.60
N SER A 142 -1.31 5.80 -7.42
CA SER A 142 -1.87 7.13 -7.17
C SER A 142 -0.82 8.24 -7.32
N THR A 143 0.36 8.08 -6.71
CA THR A 143 1.46 9.05 -6.82
C THR A 143 1.80 9.33 -8.29
N CYS A 144 1.88 8.29 -9.13
CA CYS A 144 2.09 8.47 -10.56
C CYS A 144 0.92 9.15 -11.27
N HIS A 145 -0.32 8.85 -10.89
CA HIS A 145 -1.49 9.54 -11.45
C HIS A 145 -1.51 11.04 -11.08
N ILE A 146 -1.08 11.41 -9.87
CA ILE A 146 -0.93 12.83 -9.47
C ILE A 146 0.19 13.49 -10.27
N ASP A 147 1.32 12.81 -10.47
CA ASP A 147 2.40 13.29 -11.35
C ASP A 147 1.90 13.65 -12.74
N LEU A 148 0.96 12.85 -13.26
CA LEU A 148 0.32 13.04 -14.56
C LEU A 148 -0.91 13.99 -14.51
N ARG A 149 -1.23 14.56 -13.33
CA ARG A 149 -2.42 15.39 -13.05
C ARG A 149 -3.77 14.69 -13.34
N GLN A 150 -3.81 13.37 -13.23
CA GLN A 150 -5.01 12.54 -13.39
C GLN A 150 -5.69 12.32 -12.03
N PHE A 151 -6.24 13.39 -11.45
CA PHE A 151 -6.68 13.42 -10.05
C PHE A 151 -7.83 12.46 -9.71
N GLU A 152 -8.75 12.21 -10.64
CA GLU A 152 -9.84 11.24 -10.42
C GLU A 152 -9.31 9.79 -10.31
N ALA A 153 -8.34 9.44 -11.15
CA ALA A 153 -7.67 8.14 -11.09
C ALA A 153 -6.83 8.03 -9.81
N ALA A 154 -6.09 9.08 -9.45
CA ALA A 154 -5.33 9.15 -8.20
C ALA A 154 -6.23 8.93 -6.98
N ALA A 155 -7.36 9.63 -6.90
CA ALA A 155 -8.31 9.48 -5.81
C ALA A 155 -8.88 8.05 -5.72
N THR A 156 -9.10 7.40 -6.86
CA THR A 156 -9.54 5.99 -6.90
C THR A 156 -8.48 5.07 -6.30
N TRP A 157 -7.22 5.20 -6.72
CA TRP A 157 -6.13 4.40 -6.20
C TRP A 157 -5.81 4.66 -4.73
N LEU A 158 -5.95 5.91 -4.25
CA LEU A 158 -5.81 6.23 -2.82
C LEU A 158 -6.89 5.55 -1.97
N ARG A 159 -8.15 5.53 -2.44
CA ARG A 159 -9.22 4.81 -1.74
C ARG A 159 -8.92 3.31 -1.68
N THR A 160 -8.46 2.71 -2.77
CA THR A 160 -8.04 1.31 -2.80
C THR A 160 -6.89 1.04 -1.84
N ALA A 161 -5.83 1.86 -1.87
CA ALA A 161 -4.68 1.73 -0.98
C ALA A 161 -5.09 1.82 0.50
N THR A 162 -5.96 2.78 0.84
CA THR A 162 -6.48 2.96 2.21
C THR A 162 -7.30 1.74 2.66
N GLN A 163 -8.16 1.19 1.80
CA GLN A 163 -8.94 -0.01 2.13
C GLN A 163 -8.04 -1.22 2.37
N LEU A 164 -7.07 -1.46 1.48
CA LEU A 164 -6.11 -2.56 1.62
C LEU A 164 -5.27 -2.40 2.89
N ALA A 165 -4.81 -1.18 3.20
CA ALA A 165 -4.06 -0.88 4.41
C ALA A 165 -4.84 -1.17 5.68
N ARG A 166 -6.14 -0.81 5.73
CA ARG A 166 -7.00 -1.11 6.88
C ARG A 166 -7.17 -2.61 7.09
N HIS A 167 -7.42 -3.35 6.02
CA HIS A 167 -7.54 -4.81 6.10
C HIS A 167 -6.21 -5.51 6.43
N ALA A 168 -5.07 -4.92 6.06
CA ALA A 168 -3.75 -5.37 6.45
C ALA A 168 -3.35 -4.94 7.88
N GLU A 169 -4.13 -4.04 8.50
CA GLU A 169 -3.80 -3.31 9.73
C GLU A 169 -2.44 -2.60 9.64
N HIS A 170 -2.21 -1.89 8.53
CA HIS A 170 -0.93 -1.24 8.20
C HIS A 170 -1.03 0.30 8.28
N PRO A 171 -0.91 0.91 9.48
CA PRO A 171 -1.20 2.34 9.68
C PRO A 171 -0.27 3.28 8.91
N GLU A 172 0.96 2.84 8.59
CA GLU A 172 1.89 3.67 7.81
C GLU A 172 1.42 3.89 6.36
N ILE A 173 0.74 2.92 5.73
CA ILE A 173 0.20 3.11 4.37
C ILE A 173 -0.97 4.09 4.42
N GLU A 174 -1.85 4.00 5.42
CA GLU A 174 -2.95 4.97 5.60
C GLU A 174 -2.41 6.39 5.79
N ALA A 175 -1.35 6.55 6.58
CA ALA A 175 -0.71 7.85 6.76
C ALA A 175 -0.08 8.38 5.46
N TRP A 176 0.58 7.53 4.67
CA TRP A 176 1.09 7.92 3.36
C TRP A 176 -0.02 8.28 2.36
N CYS A 177 -1.19 7.65 2.43
CA CYS A 177 -2.34 8.04 1.62
C CYS A 177 -2.76 9.48 1.92
N LEU A 178 -2.88 9.84 3.21
CA LEU A 178 -3.20 11.21 3.63
C LEU A 178 -2.10 12.21 3.26
N GLU A 179 -0.82 11.82 3.38
CA GLU A 179 0.29 12.68 2.99
C GLU A 179 0.31 12.92 1.47
N THR A 180 0.02 11.90 0.67
CA THR A 180 -0.08 11.99 -0.79
C THR A 180 -1.24 12.92 -1.20
N GLU A 181 -2.38 12.84 -0.51
CA GLU A 181 -3.47 13.82 -0.69
C GLU A 181 -3.05 15.23 -0.28
N ALA A 182 -2.29 15.39 0.81
CA ALA A 182 -1.77 16.68 1.24
C ALA A 182 -0.82 17.28 0.21
N TRP A 183 0.03 16.47 -0.40
CA TRP A 183 0.88 16.87 -1.52
C TRP A 183 0.05 17.31 -2.73
N GLN A 184 -0.95 16.54 -3.15
CA GLN A 184 -1.86 16.94 -4.22
C GLN A 184 -2.51 18.30 -3.93
N ALA A 185 -3.04 18.50 -2.72
CA ALA A 185 -3.67 19.76 -2.31
C ALA A 185 -2.70 20.95 -2.39
N VAL A 186 -1.42 20.77 -2.09
CA VAL A 186 -0.38 21.79 -2.30
C VAL A 186 -0.22 22.12 -3.79
N THR A 187 -0.23 21.13 -4.69
CA THR A 187 -0.10 21.38 -6.13
C THR A 187 -1.28 22.18 -6.73
N THR A 188 -2.44 22.13 -6.06
CA THR A 188 -3.64 22.91 -6.44
C THR A 188 -3.86 24.14 -5.55
N ALA A 189 -2.86 24.52 -4.76
CA ALA A 189 -2.87 25.67 -3.84
C ALA A 189 -3.98 25.66 -2.76
N ASP A 190 -4.55 24.50 -2.42
CA ASP A 190 -5.48 24.33 -1.30
C ASP A 190 -4.71 24.05 0.00
N TYR A 191 -3.98 25.06 0.47
CA TYR A 191 -3.05 24.91 1.60
C TYR A 191 -3.76 24.63 2.93
N ARG A 192 -5.01 25.08 3.11
CA ARG A 192 -5.79 24.79 4.32
C ARG A 192 -6.16 23.32 4.39
N ARG A 193 -6.66 22.75 3.29
CA ARG A 193 -6.93 21.31 3.22
C ARG A 193 -5.63 20.51 3.36
N ALA A 194 -4.56 20.94 2.68
CA ALA A 194 -3.26 20.29 2.78
C ALA A 194 -2.77 20.21 4.24
N LEU A 195 -2.94 21.27 5.03
CA LEU A 195 -2.55 21.30 6.44
C LEU A 195 -3.34 20.29 7.28
N THR A 196 -4.66 20.24 7.08
CA THR A 196 -5.52 19.26 7.77
C THR A 196 -5.10 17.82 7.43
N LEU A 197 -4.83 17.55 6.14
CA LEU A 197 -4.40 16.22 5.69
C LEU A 197 -3.03 15.84 6.25
N ALA A 198 -2.04 16.74 6.22
CA ALA A 198 -0.70 16.50 6.76
C ALA A 198 -0.74 16.22 8.27
N ARG A 199 -1.58 16.94 9.03
CA ARG A 199 -1.79 16.66 10.46
C ARG A 199 -2.52 15.35 10.71
N GLY A 200 -3.49 15.00 9.86
CA GLY A 200 -4.13 13.69 9.87
C GLY A 200 -3.13 12.55 9.64
N ALA A 201 -2.22 12.72 8.67
CA ALA A 201 -1.14 11.77 8.42
C ALA A 201 -0.23 11.60 9.64
N GLN A 202 0.18 12.71 10.30
CA GLN A 202 0.96 12.66 11.54
C GLN A 202 0.23 11.93 12.68
N ALA A 203 -1.11 12.04 12.77
CA ALA A 203 -1.90 11.38 13.80
C ALA A 203 -2.00 9.86 13.61
N LEU A 204 -2.02 9.38 12.36
CA LEU A 204 -2.08 7.95 12.03
C LEU A 204 -0.70 7.27 12.01
N ALA A 205 0.32 8.00 11.57
CA ALA A 205 1.64 7.43 11.34
C ALA A 205 2.30 6.96 12.65
N PRO A 206 2.95 5.78 12.66
CA PRO A 206 3.84 5.42 13.77
C PRO A 206 4.91 6.50 14.00
N ARG A 207 5.19 6.89 15.25
CA ARG A 207 5.97 8.11 15.59
C ARG A 207 7.38 8.23 15.00
N ARG A 208 7.97 7.14 14.54
CA ARG A 208 9.31 7.11 13.93
C ARG A 208 9.30 6.57 12.49
N SER A 209 8.10 6.43 11.91
CA SER A 209 7.90 5.97 10.54
C SER A 209 8.31 7.03 9.53
N SER A 210 8.56 6.61 8.29
CA SER A 210 8.89 7.54 7.21
C SER A 210 7.70 8.44 6.87
N ALA A 211 6.48 7.92 6.97
CA ALA A 211 5.25 8.69 6.80
C ALA A 211 5.14 9.85 7.82
N PHE A 212 5.49 9.61 9.08
CA PHE A 212 5.43 10.64 10.12
C PHE A 212 6.38 11.80 9.81
N ILE A 213 7.64 11.47 9.49
CA ILE A 213 8.67 12.48 9.18
C ILE A 213 8.27 13.27 7.93
N GLN A 214 7.83 12.57 6.89
CA GLN A 214 7.34 13.19 5.66
C GLN A 214 6.18 14.16 5.93
N ALA A 215 5.17 13.73 6.68
CA ALA A 215 3.99 14.54 6.97
C ALA A 215 4.35 15.77 7.82
N THR A 216 5.32 15.67 8.73
CA THR A 216 5.88 16.81 9.46
C THR A 216 6.63 17.79 8.53
N ALA A 217 7.41 17.28 7.59
CA ALA A 217 8.11 18.11 6.60
C ALA A 217 7.12 18.80 5.65
N GLN A 218 6.05 18.11 5.25
CA GLN A 218 4.99 18.67 4.43
C GLN A 218 4.22 19.78 5.17
N GLU A 219 3.95 19.62 6.48
CA GLU A 219 3.38 20.70 7.30
C GLU A 219 4.26 21.97 7.26
N GLY A 220 5.59 21.84 7.36
CA GLY A 220 6.51 22.99 7.25
C GLY A 220 6.40 23.71 5.90
N ARG A 221 6.35 22.96 4.80
CA ARG A 221 6.15 23.50 3.45
C ARG A 221 4.81 24.22 3.31
N ILE A 222 3.75 23.68 3.90
CA ILE A 222 2.42 24.29 3.88
C ILE A 222 2.42 25.60 4.67
N TRP A 223 3.03 25.65 5.86
CA TRP A 223 3.16 26.88 6.64
C TRP A 223 3.97 27.95 5.92
N ALA A 224 5.03 27.55 5.21
CA ALA A 224 5.82 28.46 4.38
C ALA A 224 4.94 29.12 3.30
N ARG A 225 4.11 28.34 2.60
CA ARG A 225 3.15 28.87 1.62
C ARG A 225 2.05 29.74 2.21
N LEU A 226 1.69 29.53 3.48
CA LEU A 226 0.78 30.38 4.23
C LEU A 226 1.44 31.65 4.80
N GLY A 227 2.76 31.82 4.63
CA GLY A 227 3.52 32.97 5.14
C GLY A 227 3.79 32.92 6.65
N SER A 228 3.56 31.77 7.29
CA SER A 228 3.65 31.64 8.75
C SER A 228 5.07 31.26 9.19
N GLY A 229 5.93 32.27 9.33
CA GLY A 229 7.34 32.07 9.70
C GLY A 229 7.58 31.29 10.99
N PRO A 230 6.91 31.61 12.12
CA PRO A 230 7.07 30.87 13.38
C PRO A 230 6.74 29.38 13.26
N GLU A 231 5.60 29.03 12.68
CA GLU A 231 5.11 27.66 12.50
C GLU A 231 5.98 26.89 11.50
N THR A 232 6.48 27.57 10.46
CA THR A 232 7.45 26.99 9.53
C THR A 232 8.73 26.59 10.25
N ARG A 233 9.28 27.47 11.09
CA ARG A 233 10.50 27.18 11.87
C ARG A 233 10.29 26.08 12.90
N ASP A 234 9.14 26.05 13.56
CA ASP A 234 8.78 24.95 14.46
C ASP A 234 8.78 23.60 13.73
N ALA A 235 8.09 23.51 12.59
CA ALA A 235 8.05 22.30 11.79
C ALA A 235 9.45 21.86 11.32
N LEU A 236 10.29 22.79 10.85
CA LEU A 236 11.68 22.51 10.46
C LEU A 236 12.51 21.96 11.64
N ASN A 237 12.36 22.54 12.84
CA ASN A 237 13.02 22.04 14.04
C ASN A 237 12.57 20.62 14.40
N ARG A 238 11.27 20.33 14.30
CA ARG A 238 10.73 18.98 14.52
C ARG A 238 11.28 17.97 13.49
N VAL A 239 11.33 18.33 12.21
CA VAL A 239 11.96 17.48 11.17
C VAL A 239 13.44 17.23 11.51
N ALA A 240 14.19 18.26 11.86
CA ALA A 240 15.61 18.13 12.20
C ALA A 240 15.83 17.15 13.37
N GLN A 241 14.99 17.20 14.40
CA GLN A 241 15.05 16.26 15.54
C GLN A 241 14.72 14.82 15.13
N LEU A 242 13.75 14.63 14.23
CA LEU A 242 13.36 13.31 13.74
C LEU A 242 14.41 12.67 12.82
N VAL A 243 15.12 13.49 12.05
CA VAL A 243 16.10 13.03 11.05
C VAL A 243 17.50 12.88 11.63
N SER A 244 17.88 13.68 12.62
CA SER A 244 19.20 13.62 13.28
C SER A 244 19.69 12.19 13.65
N PRO A 245 18.84 11.29 14.18
CA PRO A 245 19.28 9.93 14.51
C PRO A 245 19.30 8.94 13.33
N LEU A 246 18.89 9.34 12.12
CA LEU A 246 18.82 8.43 10.97
C LEU A 246 20.19 8.25 10.31
N SER A 247 20.55 7.00 10.05
CA SER A 247 21.63 6.66 9.12
C SER A 247 21.12 6.72 7.68
N MET A 248 22.03 6.87 6.72
CA MET A 248 21.69 6.66 5.31
C MET A 248 21.22 5.21 5.12
N PRO A 249 20.04 4.97 4.53
CA PRO A 249 19.56 3.62 4.25
C PRO A 249 20.25 3.03 3.01
N ASP A 250 20.14 1.71 2.83
CA ASP A 250 20.70 0.99 1.66
C ASP A 250 20.07 1.41 0.32
N ARG A 251 18.79 1.80 0.35
CA ARG A 251 18.02 2.27 -0.82
C ARG A 251 17.52 3.71 -0.60
N PRO A 252 18.40 4.71 -0.63
CA PRO A 252 18.04 6.10 -0.35
C PRO A 252 17.25 6.79 -1.49
N GLU A 253 17.02 6.11 -2.61
CA GLU A 253 16.13 6.56 -3.68
C GLU A 253 14.65 6.19 -3.42
N HIS A 254 14.41 5.27 -2.47
CA HIS A 254 13.09 4.72 -2.21
C HIS A 254 12.09 5.79 -1.75
N HIS A 255 11.05 6.04 -2.55
CA HIS A 255 10.14 7.18 -2.36
C HIS A 255 9.48 7.24 -0.97
N TYR A 256 9.05 6.09 -0.42
CA TYR A 256 8.37 5.99 0.88
C TYR A 256 9.31 5.73 2.07
N ARG A 257 10.64 5.77 1.87
CA ARG A 257 11.61 5.72 2.98
C ARG A 257 12.22 7.10 3.13
N TYR A 258 12.07 7.68 4.31
CA TYR A 258 12.59 9.02 4.56
C TYR A 258 14.09 8.93 4.87
N ASP A 259 14.89 9.68 4.13
CA ASP A 259 16.35 9.68 4.26
C ASP A 259 16.91 11.09 4.56
N PRO A 260 18.13 11.19 5.14
CA PRO A 260 18.76 12.49 5.42
C PRO A 260 18.83 13.45 4.22
N SER A 261 19.18 12.98 3.03
CA SER A 261 19.26 13.82 1.82
C SER A 261 17.88 14.30 1.35
N LYS A 262 16.83 13.48 1.52
CA LYS A 262 15.43 13.93 1.31
C LYS A 262 15.06 15.03 2.29
N SER A 263 15.53 14.98 3.54
CA SER A 263 15.32 16.06 4.50
C SER A 263 15.87 17.39 4.00
N GLU A 264 17.11 17.41 3.52
CA GLU A 264 17.74 18.63 3.00
C GLU A 264 16.97 19.25 1.83
N ALA A 265 16.45 18.41 0.93
CA ALA A 265 15.58 18.81 -0.16
C ALA A 265 14.33 19.55 0.35
N TYR A 266 13.69 18.99 1.38
CA TYR A 266 12.46 19.52 1.97
C TYR A 266 12.74 20.82 2.74
N VAL A 267 13.87 20.92 3.44
CA VAL A 267 14.29 22.18 4.09
C VAL A 267 14.53 23.25 3.03
N ALA A 268 15.27 22.93 1.96
CA ALA A 268 15.55 23.87 0.87
C ALA A 268 14.26 24.37 0.20
N THR A 269 13.32 23.46 -0.08
CA THR A 269 11.98 23.80 -0.59
C THR A 269 11.25 24.74 0.36
N THR A 270 11.23 24.40 1.66
CA THR A 270 10.50 25.15 2.69
C THR A 270 11.06 26.56 2.86
N LEU A 271 12.38 26.71 2.91
CA LEU A 271 13.04 28.01 3.01
C LEU A 271 12.80 28.86 1.75
N SER A 272 12.86 28.25 0.56
CA SER A 272 12.59 28.93 -0.70
C SER A 272 11.14 29.43 -0.78
N TRP A 273 10.18 28.66 -0.27
CA TRP A 273 8.77 29.04 -0.25
C TRP A 273 8.44 30.09 0.82
N LEU A 274 9.11 30.03 1.98
CA LEU A 274 8.96 31.04 3.03
C LEU A 274 9.57 32.38 2.59
N GLY A 275 10.62 32.32 1.79
CA GLY A 275 11.43 33.45 1.38
C GLY A 275 12.44 33.87 2.45
N GLY A 276 13.33 34.79 2.07
CA GLY A 276 14.35 35.37 2.94
C GLY A 276 15.78 35.09 2.49
N PRO A 277 16.76 35.84 3.05
CA PRO A 277 18.12 35.89 2.52
C PRO A 277 18.90 34.58 2.66
N ALA A 278 18.51 33.70 3.59
CA ALA A 278 19.17 32.41 3.79
C ALA A 278 18.76 31.33 2.77
N ALA A 279 17.66 31.54 2.02
CA ALA A 279 17.11 30.52 1.13
C ALA A 279 18.04 30.20 -0.05
N VAL A 280 18.61 31.22 -0.69
CA VAL A 280 19.51 31.08 -1.85
C VAL A 280 20.76 30.27 -1.51
N PRO A 281 21.62 30.67 -0.54
CA PRO A 281 22.86 29.94 -0.28
C PRO A 281 22.61 28.50 0.20
N TYR A 282 21.57 28.27 1.01
CA TYR A 282 21.24 26.93 1.47
C TYR A 282 20.76 26.04 0.31
N THR A 283 19.80 26.52 -0.48
CA THR A 283 19.22 25.74 -1.58
C THR A 283 20.24 25.47 -2.67
N TRP A 284 21.12 26.42 -2.98
CA TRP A 284 22.24 26.22 -3.90
C TRP A 284 23.16 25.07 -3.45
N GLN A 285 23.54 25.04 -2.17
CA GLN A 285 24.39 23.96 -1.62
C GLN A 285 23.69 22.60 -1.65
N VAL A 286 22.37 22.56 -1.47
CA VAL A 286 21.58 21.33 -1.59
C VAL A 286 21.54 20.85 -3.03
N VAL A 287 21.27 21.74 -4.00
CA VAL A 287 21.28 21.39 -5.43
C VAL A 287 22.64 20.83 -5.85
N ALA A 288 23.74 21.51 -5.49
CA ALA A 288 25.09 21.06 -5.82
C ALA A 288 25.42 19.66 -5.26
N ARG A 289 24.98 19.37 -4.03
CA ARG A 289 25.16 18.03 -3.43
C ARG A 289 24.32 16.97 -4.13
N MET A 290 23.06 17.27 -4.44
CA MET A 290 22.17 16.35 -5.17
C MET A 290 22.68 16.01 -6.56
N GLU A 291 23.29 16.97 -7.25
CA GLU A 291 23.91 16.75 -8.56
C GLU A 291 25.18 15.89 -8.48
N ALA A 292 25.83 15.86 -7.32
CA ALA A 292 26.99 15.01 -7.04
C ALA A 292 26.62 13.64 -6.43
N ASP A 293 25.37 13.41 -6.05
CA ASP A 293 24.92 12.15 -5.44
C ASP A 293 25.16 10.95 -6.37
N VAL A 294 25.61 9.84 -5.79
CA VAL A 294 25.71 8.53 -6.47
C VAL A 294 24.90 7.50 -5.66
N PRO A 295 23.80 6.96 -6.22
CA PRO A 295 23.26 7.24 -7.55
C PRO A 295 22.53 8.60 -7.61
N PHE A 296 22.58 9.23 -8.78
CA PHE A 296 21.94 10.52 -9.04
C PHE A 296 20.41 10.41 -9.00
N ARG A 297 19.73 11.37 -8.36
CA ARG A 297 18.26 11.42 -8.25
C ARG A 297 17.67 12.61 -9.02
N PRO A 298 17.36 12.43 -10.31
CA PRO A 298 17.07 13.55 -11.21
C PRO A 298 15.82 14.36 -10.83
N ARG A 299 14.73 13.69 -10.41
CA ARG A 299 13.47 14.37 -10.06
C ARG A 299 13.59 15.27 -8.82
N ARG A 300 14.31 14.82 -7.79
CA ARG A 300 14.60 15.62 -6.60
C ARG A 300 15.40 16.87 -6.98
N ALA A 301 16.51 16.68 -7.70
CA ALA A 301 17.37 17.78 -8.13
C ALA A 301 16.62 18.83 -8.96
N VAL A 302 15.80 18.41 -9.93
CA VAL A 302 15.00 19.33 -10.76
C VAL A 302 13.96 20.09 -9.94
N SER A 303 13.27 19.44 -9.00
CA SER A 303 12.29 20.10 -8.14
C SER A 303 12.95 21.15 -7.25
N THR A 304 14.10 20.82 -6.64
CA THR A 304 14.85 21.75 -5.79
C THR A 304 15.49 22.87 -6.59
N ARG A 305 15.87 22.65 -7.86
CA ARG A 305 16.32 23.72 -8.77
C ARG A 305 15.23 24.76 -9.04
N LEU A 306 13.98 24.32 -9.22
CA LEU A 306 12.84 25.24 -9.35
C LEU A 306 12.60 26.04 -8.06
N ASP A 307 12.82 25.44 -6.90
CA ASP A 307 12.75 26.16 -5.62
C ASP A 307 13.89 27.19 -5.49
N LEU A 308 15.10 26.85 -5.96
CA LEU A 308 16.22 27.80 -6.01
C LEU A 308 15.88 29.00 -6.91
N ALA A 309 15.30 28.76 -8.08
CA ALA A 309 14.86 29.83 -8.98
C ALA A 309 13.85 30.77 -8.30
N LEU A 310 12.90 30.23 -7.53
CA LEU A 310 11.97 31.04 -6.74
C LEU A 310 12.69 31.87 -5.66
N ALA A 311 13.65 31.28 -4.96
CA ALA A 311 14.45 31.99 -3.96
C ALA A 311 15.28 33.13 -4.59
N LEU A 312 15.86 32.90 -5.77
CA LEU A 312 16.63 33.88 -6.53
C LEU A 312 15.77 35.07 -6.98
N LEU A 313 14.51 34.84 -7.38
CA LEU A 313 13.58 35.93 -7.68
C LEU A 313 13.30 36.82 -6.46
N THR A 314 13.25 36.23 -5.27
CA THR A 314 13.05 36.96 -4.01
C THR A 314 14.31 37.74 -3.64
N ALA A 315 15.49 37.24 -4.03
CA ALA A 315 16.78 37.91 -3.87
C ALA A 315 17.14 38.88 -5.01
N ASP A 316 16.19 39.18 -5.89
CA ASP A 316 16.35 40.08 -7.04
C ASP A 316 17.44 39.66 -8.04
N GLN A 317 17.55 38.35 -8.29
CA GLN A 317 18.45 37.73 -9.28
C GLN A 317 17.65 37.02 -10.40
N PRO A 318 16.90 37.76 -11.22
CA PRO A 318 15.97 37.17 -12.17
C PRO A 318 16.61 36.42 -13.34
N ASP A 319 17.76 36.88 -13.84
CA ASP A 319 18.46 36.27 -14.98
C ASP A 319 18.83 34.81 -14.65
N GLU A 320 19.42 34.61 -13.48
CA GLU A 320 19.79 33.29 -12.96
C GLU A 320 18.55 32.42 -12.68
N ALA A 321 17.49 33.02 -12.13
CA ALA A 321 16.23 32.31 -11.93
C ALA A 321 15.63 31.80 -13.25
N GLY A 322 15.65 32.64 -14.30
CA GLY A 322 15.19 32.27 -15.64
C GLY A 322 15.99 31.11 -16.23
N ARG A 323 17.33 31.16 -16.14
CA ARG A 323 18.22 30.09 -16.59
C ARG A 323 17.91 28.75 -15.92
N LEU A 324 17.78 28.75 -14.59
CA LEU A 324 17.47 27.53 -13.82
C LEU A 324 16.09 26.95 -14.17
N VAL A 325 15.10 27.79 -14.45
CA VAL A 325 13.78 27.33 -14.91
C VAL A 325 13.86 26.71 -16.29
N LEU A 326 14.59 27.33 -17.23
CA LEU A 326 14.80 26.75 -18.56
C LEU A 326 15.44 25.37 -18.46
N GLU A 327 16.55 25.25 -17.71
CA GLU A 327 17.24 23.98 -17.48
C GLU A 327 16.32 22.91 -16.87
N ALA A 328 15.48 23.29 -15.91
CA ALA A 328 14.50 22.39 -15.32
C ALA A 328 13.46 21.91 -16.34
N MET A 329 12.92 22.81 -17.17
CA MET A 329 11.93 22.46 -18.20
C MET A 329 12.51 21.60 -19.32
N THR A 330 13.77 21.83 -19.70
CA THR A 330 14.45 21.07 -20.77
C THR A 330 15.13 19.78 -20.28
N SER A 331 15.07 19.48 -18.98
CA SER A 331 15.74 18.32 -18.37
C SER A 331 15.19 16.96 -18.81
N GLY A 332 13.99 16.91 -19.40
CA GLY A 332 13.30 15.67 -19.77
C GLY A 332 12.75 14.85 -18.59
N VAL A 333 12.96 15.28 -17.35
CA VAL A 333 12.52 14.57 -16.13
C VAL A 333 11.47 15.33 -15.32
N LEU A 334 11.16 16.59 -15.70
CA LEU A 334 10.12 17.39 -15.05
C LEU A 334 8.74 16.80 -15.33
N VAL A 335 8.00 16.50 -14.26
CA VAL A 335 6.66 15.91 -14.33
C VAL A 335 5.56 16.98 -14.24
N PRO A 336 4.36 16.74 -14.84
CA PRO A 336 3.25 17.70 -14.86
C PRO A 336 2.82 18.24 -13.49
N SER A 337 2.89 17.44 -12.42
CA SER A 337 2.61 17.86 -11.03
C SER A 337 3.53 18.97 -10.50
N ASN A 338 4.67 19.22 -11.15
CA ASN A 338 5.62 20.27 -10.79
C ASN A 338 5.63 21.46 -11.76
N HIS A 339 4.88 21.43 -12.86
CA HIS A 339 4.83 22.53 -13.84
C HIS A 339 4.41 23.86 -13.19
N TRP A 340 3.55 23.82 -12.17
CA TRP A 340 3.10 25.02 -11.45
C TRP A 340 4.26 25.81 -10.81
N ARG A 341 5.36 25.14 -10.39
CA ARG A 341 6.55 25.81 -9.83
C ARG A 341 7.29 26.61 -10.89
N ALA A 342 7.46 26.05 -12.09
CA ALA A 342 8.04 26.76 -13.22
C ALA A 342 7.14 27.95 -13.63
N ASN A 343 5.82 27.72 -13.70
CA ASN A 343 4.86 28.76 -14.04
C ASN A 343 4.88 29.93 -13.06
N GLU A 344 5.08 29.69 -11.76
CA GLU A 344 5.18 30.72 -10.74
C GLU A 344 6.36 31.68 -10.99
N VAL A 345 7.54 31.12 -11.30
CA VAL A 345 8.72 31.92 -11.65
C VAL A 345 8.49 32.70 -12.95
N ILE A 346 7.98 32.04 -13.99
CA ILE A 346 7.72 32.68 -15.29
C ILE A 346 6.71 33.83 -15.16
N THR A 347 5.62 33.62 -14.43
CA THR A 347 4.59 34.65 -14.21
C THR A 347 5.17 35.86 -13.47
N THR A 348 6.10 35.63 -12.54
CA THR A 348 6.80 36.72 -11.84
C THR A 348 7.72 37.49 -12.78
N LEU A 349 8.48 36.82 -13.65
CA LEU A 349 9.33 37.45 -14.66
C LEU A 349 8.50 38.29 -15.65
N GLU A 350 7.36 37.77 -16.11
CA GLU A 350 6.42 38.49 -16.98
C GLU A 350 5.86 39.75 -16.31
N THR A 351 5.45 39.63 -15.04
CA THR A 351 4.91 40.76 -14.27
C THR A 351 5.94 41.87 -14.09
N ARG A 352 7.24 41.52 -14.00
CA ARG A 352 8.34 42.48 -13.94
C ARG A 352 8.80 42.99 -15.30
N GLY A 353 8.25 42.48 -16.42
CA GLY A 353 8.58 42.91 -17.78
C GLY A 353 10.01 42.54 -18.21
N LEU A 354 10.53 41.41 -17.74
CA LEU A 354 11.91 40.98 -18.01
C LEU A 354 12.05 40.29 -19.38
N PRO A 355 13.17 40.51 -20.09
CA PRO A 355 13.33 40.11 -21.49
C PRO A 355 13.34 38.59 -21.72
N GLU A 356 13.69 37.79 -20.71
CA GLU A 356 13.73 36.31 -20.77
C GLU A 356 12.32 35.69 -20.70
N ALA A 357 11.32 36.45 -20.26
CA ALA A 357 9.99 35.93 -19.97
C ALA A 357 9.25 35.33 -21.20
N PRO A 358 9.28 35.94 -22.41
CA PRO A 358 8.63 35.38 -23.60
C PRO A 358 9.18 34.00 -24.00
N ASP A 359 10.51 33.85 -24.02
CA ASP A 359 11.18 32.60 -24.40
C ASP A 359 10.87 31.48 -23.40
N LEU A 360 10.90 31.80 -22.10
CA LEU A 360 10.51 30.86 -21.04
C LEU A 360 9.03 30.46 -21.14
N ARG A 361 8.15 31.39 -21.50
CA ARG A 361 6.72 31.11 -21.69
C ARG A 361 6.49 30.21 -22.90
N GLU A 362 7.24 30.38 -23.97
CA GLU A 362 7.22 29.48 -25.13
C GLU A 362 7.67 28.07 -24.74
N ALA A 363 8.82 27.94 -24.07
CA ALA A 363 9.32 26.67 -23.57
C ALA A 363 8.32 25.98 -22.62
N TYR A 364 7.66 26.75 -21.75
CA TYR A 364 6.63 26.24 -20.84
C TYR A 364 5.41 25.69 -21.59
N ARG A 365 4.97 26.33 -22.69
CA ARG A 365 3.86 25.85 -23.52
C ARG A 365 4.23 24.57 -24.30
N ALA A 366 5.50 24.36 -24.58
CA ALA A 366 6.02 23.16 -25.22
C ALA A 366 6.15 21.97 -24.27
N LEU A 367 6.04 22.17 -22.95
CA LEU A 367 6.02 21.07 -21.99
C LEU A 367 4.82 20.14 -22.31
N PRO A 368 5.00 18.82 -22.18
CA PRO A 368 3.93 17.87 -22.44
C PRO A 368 2.69 18.20 -21.59
N SER A 369 1.62 18.67 -22.23
CA SER A 369 0.30 18.80 -21.60
C SER A 369 -0.42 17.47 -21.76
N LEU A 370 -0.66 16.76 -20.66
CA LEU A 370 -1.45 15.52 -20.71
C LEU A 370 -2.92 15.89 -20.81
N GLY A 371 -3.42 15.94 -22.04
CA GLY A 371 -4.85 16.12 -22.31
C GLY A 371 -5.20 16.22 -23.78
N ALA A 372 -5.03 15.13 -24.56
CA ALA A 372 -5.91 14.80 -25.71
C ALA A 372 -5.49 13.51 -26.46
N ASP A 373 -4.19 13.25 -26.62
CA ASP A 373 -3.75 12.30 -27.67
C ASP A 373 -3.62 10.84 -27.26
N ASP A 374 -3.48 10.54 -25.97
CA ASP A 374 -3.30 9.15 -25.51
C ASP A 374 -4.63 8.43 -25.18
N ALA A 375 -5.73 9.18 -25.10
CA ALA A 375 -7.08 8.62 -24.92
C ALA A 375 -7.73 8.16 -26.25
N ARG A 376 -7.15 8.51 -27.41
CA ARG A 376 -7.64 8.06 -28.73
C ARG A 376 -6.90 6.85 -29.28
N ARG A 377 -5.92 6.30 -28.55
CA ARG A 377 -5.10 5.17 -28.99
C ARG A 377 -5.05 4.04 -27.96
N ARG A 378 -6.14 3.71 -27.27
CA ARG A 378 -6.34 2.37 -26.65
C ARG A 378 -7.80 1.98 -26.65
#